data_AF-A0A0Q8J945-F1
#
_entry.id   AF-A0A0Q8J945-F1
#
_cell.length_a   1.000
_cell.length_b   1.000
_cell.length_c   1.000
_cell.angle_alpha   90.00
_cell.angle_beta   90.00
_cell.angle_gamma   90.00
#
_symmetry.space_group_name_H-M   'P 1'
#
loop_
_entity.id
_entity.type
_entity.pdbx_description
1 polymer ?
#
loop_
_entity_poly.entity_id
_entity_poly.type
_entity_poly.pdbx_seq_one_letter_code
_entity_poly.pdbx_strand_id
1 'polypeptide(L)'
;MKPQTRAFDRRLPHPRAGSITIAFVHIVTASQTASGERAAPPTRTTPHPDQDTASMPIAAITQIKRIARASCGVAALFALLACSTAPHATTDAMRPGKLRITEIQPAQMQDSNDSAPERESLTQACKAWRLSEADAARFFALAQEYPDGLGDAYYWLPCSIKGRLIADGRTWEFEINAAATATWRDGDSFRRWGCSAAACAPMALLMPDGNGP
;
A
#
# COMPACT_ATOMS: atom_id res chain seq x y z
N MET A 1 -57.70 9.09 42.35
CA MET A 1 -56.50 9.94 42.52
C MET A 1 -55.97 10.29 41.13
N LYS A 2 -55.92 11.57 40.77
CA LYS A 2 -55.49 12.07 39.45
C LYS A 2 -53.96 12.26 39.40
N PRO A 3 -53.27 11.90 38.31
CA PRO A 3 -51.86 12.25 38.12
C PRO A 3 -51.74 13.70 37.64
N GLN A 4 -50.82 14.46 38.25
CA GLN A 4 -50.47 15.82 37.88
C GLN A 4 -49.27 15.81 36.94
N THR A 5 -49.46 16.31 35.72
CA THR A 5 -48.44 16.54 34.71
C THR A 5 -47.68 17.83 35.04
N ARG A 6 -46.37 17.76 35.30
CA ARG A 6 -45.50 18.95 35.36
C ARG A 6 -44.84 19.17 34.01
N ALA A 7 -45.21 20.28 33.37
CA ALA A 7 -44.52 20.85 32.22
C ALA A 7 -43.15 21.40 32.67
N PHE A 8 -42.08 21.01 31.96
CA PHE A 8 -40.74 21.54 32.17
C PHE A 8 -40.37 22.40 30.97
N ASP A 9 -40.67 23.70 31.08
CA ASP A 9 -40.15 24.75 30.19
C ASP A 9 -38.74 25.10 30.67
N ARG A 10 -37.72 24.72 29.90
CA ARG A 10 -36.35 25.23 30.06
C ARG A 10 -35.88 25.84 28.75
N ARG A 11 -36.08 27.16 28.67
CA ARG A 11 -35.39 28.06 27.75
C ARG A 11 -33.89 27.91 27.90
N LEU A 12 -33.23 27.60 26.78
CA LEU A 12 -31.79 27.69 26.59
C LEU A 12 -31.39 29.17 26.46
N PRO A 13 -30.43 29.69 27.26
CA PRO A 13 -29.76 30.93 26.91
C PRO A 13 -28.68 30.68 25.85
N HIS A 14 -28.73 31.44 24.76
CA HIS A 14 -27.66 31.53 23.76
C HIS A 14 -26.37 32.11 24.39
N PRO A 15 -25.20 31.48 24.23
CA PRO A 15 -23.94 32.15 24.49
C PRO A 15 -23.60 33.10 23.33
N ARG A 16 -23.34 34.35 23.71
CA ARG A 16 -22.85 35.44 22.86
C ARG A 16 -21.50 35.10 22.25
N ALA A 17 -21.31 35.53 21.00
CA ALA A 17 -20.03 35.59 20.32
C ALA A 17 -19.03 36.42 21.15
N GLY A 18 -18.02 35.73 21.70
CA GLY A 18 -16.83 36.33 22.29
C GLY A 18 -15.61 35.85 21.52
N SER A 19 -14.86 36.79 20.96
CA SER A 19 -13.58 36.57 20.30
C SER A 19 -12.66 35.71 21.16
N ILE A 20 -12.27 34.54 20.64
CA ILE A 20 -11.21 33.73 21.24
C ILE A 20 -9.88 34.25 20.64
N THR A 21 -9.16 35.02 21.44
CA THR A 21 -7.77 35.38 21.19
C THR A 21 -6.92 34.12 21.30
N ILE A 22 -6.38 33.64 20.18
CA ILE A 22 -5.46 32.50 20.14
C ILE A 22 -4.10 32.99 20.65
N ALA A 23 -3.73 32.59 21.87
CA ALA A 23 -2.37 32.73 22.37
C ALA A 23 -1.49 31.68 21.68
N PHE A 24 -0.62 32.12 20.78
CA PHE A 24 0.47 31.31 20.23
C PHE A 24 1.47 30.98 21.35
N VAL A 25 1.41 29.76 21.86
CA VAL A 25 2.50 29.21 22.69
C VAL A 25 3.57 28.65 21.76
N HIS A 26 4.68 29.36 21.67
CA HIS A 26 5.91 28.86 21.06
C HIS A 26 6.45 27.70 21.91
N ILE A 27 6.31 26.46 21.43
CA ILE A 27 7.02 25.32 22.01
C ILE A 27 8.45 25.33 21.47
N VAL A 28 9.39 25.58 22.37
CA VAL A 28 10.83 25.49 22.15
C VAL A 28 11.21 24.03 21.94
N THR A 29 11.82 23.75 20.79
CA THR A 29 12.50 22.49 20.47
C THR A 29 13.73 22.30 21.37
N ALA A 30 13.72 21.27 22.21
CA ALA A 30 14.91 20.78 22.89
C ALA A 30 15.44 19.54 22.15
N SER A 31 16.50 19.72 21.38
CA SER A 31 17.29 18.67 20.75
C SER A 31 18.11 17.95 21.82
N GLN A 32 17.85 16.67 22.09
CA GLN A 32 18.76 15.83 22.87
C GLN A 32 19.52 14.89 21.93
N THR A 33 20.80 15.22 21.77
CA THR A 33 21.86 14.32 21.34
C THR A 33 22.23 13.38 22.50
N ALA A 34 22.04 12.08 22.33
CA ALA A 34 22.66 11.08 23.20
C ALA A 34 23.44 10.08 22.34
N SER A 35 24.76 10.18 22.48
CA SER A 35 25.76 9.22 22.01
C SER A 35 25.88 8.05 22.99
N GLY A 36 26.29 6.89 22.48
CA GLY A 36 26.65 5.68 23.23
C GLY A 36 25.91 4.47 22.68
N GLU A 37 26.51 3.34 22.34
CA GLU A 37 27.83 2.82 22.56
C GLU A 37 28.07 1.69 21.54
N ARG A 38 29.31 1.58 21.03
CA ARG A 38 29.77 0.50 20.15
C ARG A 38 29.81 -0.82 20.92
N ALA A 39 29.22 -1.87 20.35
CA ALA A 39 29.64 -3.24 20.58
C ALA A 39 29.98 -3.89 19.24
N ALA A 40 31.24 -4.35 19.12
CA ALA A 40 31.83 -4.98 17.95
C ALA A 40 31.46 -6.50 17.88
N PRO A 41 31.68 -7.17 16.73
CA PRO A 41 31.05 -8.45 16.39
C PRO A 41 31.95 -9.66 16.71
N PRO A 42 31.39 -10.88 16.86
CA PRO A 42 32.17 -12.10 16.77
C PRO A 42 32.12 -12.72 15.36
N THR A 43 33.29 -12.69 14.73
CA THR A 43 34.02 -13.80 14.08
C THR A 43 33.29 -14.78 13.13
N ARG A 44 33.70 -14.65 11.87
CA ARG A 44 33.66 -15.59 10.74
C ARG A 44 34.32 -16.95 11.07
N THR A 45 33.63 -18.05 10.76
CA THR A 45 34.23 -19.38 10.54
C THR A 45 33.55 -20.07 9.36
N THR A 46 34.32 -20.33 8.31
CA THR A 46 34.06 -21.29 7.21
C THR A 46 35.18 -22.32 7.24
N PRO A 47 34.91 -23.63 7.06
CA PRO A 47 35.16 -24.30 5.76
C PRO A 47 34.05 -25.36 5.50
N HIS A 48 33.87 -26.08 4.39
CA HIS A 48 34.66 -26.56 3.25
C HIS A 48 33.64 -27.05 2.17
N PRO A 49 33.99 -27.24 0.89
CA PRO A 49 33.05 -27.65 -0.15
C PRO A 49 33.03 -29.18 -0.34
N ASP A 50 31.84 -29.77 -0.46
CA ASP A 50 31.67 -31.10 -1.05
C ASP A 50 31.19 -30.95 -2.51
N GLN A 51 32.06 -31.37 -3.42
CA GLN A 51 31.74 -31.63 -4.82
C GLN A 51 31.34 -33.09 -4.95
N ASP A 52 30.06 -33.35 -5.20
CA ASP A 52 29.63 -34.66 -5.70
C ASP A 52 29.51 -34.63 -7.22
N THR A 53 30.41 -35.40 -7.80
CA THR A 53 30.47 -35.85 -9.19
C THR A 53 29.27 -36.73 -9.55
N ALA A 54 28.60 -36.43 -10.66
CA ALA A 54 27.82 -37.41 -11.40
C ALA A 54 28.13 -37.32 -12.90
N SER A 55 28.79 -38.37 -13.37
CA SER A 55 29.10 -38.73 -14.75
C SER A 55 27.85 -38.86 -15.62
N MET A 56 27.95 -38.51 -16.91
CA MET A 56 27.93 -39.49 -18.01
C MET A 56 28.11 -38.82 -19.40
N PRO A 57 28.55 -39.60 -20.41
CA PRO A 57 29.15 -39.10 -21.64
C PRO A 57 28.17 -39.03 -22.80
N ILE A 58 28.41 -38.13 -23.76
CA ILE A 58 27.89 -38.29 -25.12
C ILE A 58 29.05 -38.18 -26.11
N ALA A 59 29.08 -39.20 -26.95
CA ALA A 59 30.07 -39.53 -27.95
C ALA A 59 30.27 -38.44 -29.02
N ALA A 60 31.49 -38.45 -29.54
CA ALA A 60 31.98 -37.69 -30.69
C ALA A 60 31.32 -38.13 -32.00
N ILE A 61 31.02 -37.19 -32.91
CA ILE A 61 30.94 -37.43 -34.36
C ILE A 61 31.45 -36.19 -35.14
N THR A 62 32.69 -36.31 -35.61
CA THR A 62 33.24 -36.03 -36.95
C THR A 62 32.81 -34.80 -37.80
N GLN A 63 33.81 -33.92 -38.01
CA GLN A 63 34.30 -33.36 -39.29
C GLN A 63 33.31 -33.03 -40.42
N ILE A 64 33.16 -31.74 -40.74
CA ILE A 64 32.85 -31.28 -42.11
C ILE A 64 33.82 -30.16 -42.54
N LYS A 65 34.82 -30.59 -43.31
CA LYS A 65 35.39 -30.01 -44.54
C LYS A 65 35.60 -28.48 -44.65
N ARG A 66 36.89 -28.12 -44.68
CA ARG A 66 37.44 -26.86 -45.23
C ARG A 66 37.05 -26.69 -46.70
N ILE A 67 36.59 -25.49 -47.06
CA ILE A 67 36.74 -24.94 -48.41
C ILE A 67 37.38 -23.56 -48.26
N ALA A 68 38.62 -23.47 -48.73
CA ALA A 68 39.32 -22.22 -48.92
C ALA A 68 38.84 -21.57 -50.22
N ARG A 69 38.54 -20.27 -50.17
CA ARG A 69 38.74 -19.37 -51.32
C ARG A 69 39.31 -18.05 -50.79
N ALA A 70 40.56 -17.81 -51.15
CA ALA A 70 41.20 -16.52 -51.07
C ALA A 70 40.84 -15.71 -52.32
N SER A 71 40.44 -14.45 -52.17
CA SER A 71 40.84 -13.36 -53.06
C SER A 71 40.59 -12.01 -52.40
N CYS A 72 41.64 -11.19 -52.37
CA CYS A 72 41.67 -9.78 -52.01
C CYS A 72 40.70 -8.93 -52.84
N GLY A 73 40.22 -7.83 -52.26
CA GLY A 73 39.73 -6.72 -53.08
C GLY A 73 38.82 -5.71 -52.37
N VAL A 74 39.45 -4.71 -51.77
CA VAL A 74 38.94 -3.33 -51.57
C VAL A 74 37.92 -3.11 -50.45
N ALA A 75 38.39 -2.32 -49.48
CA ALA A 75 37.66 -1.69 -48.41
C ALA A 75 36.58 -0.73 -48.92
N ALA A 76 35.37 -0.88 -48.40
CA ALA A 76 34.50 0.23 -48.00
C ALA A 76 33.46 -0.35 -47.04
N LEU A 77 33.71 -0.18 -45.74
CA LEU A 77 32.70 -0.25 -44.69
C LEU A 77 31.52 0.62 -45.11
N PHE A 78 30.30 0.09 -45.16
CA PHE A 78 29.03 0.74 -44.82
C PHE A 78 27.87 -0.12 -45.32
N ALA A 79 27.61 -1.25 -44.64
CA ALA A 79 26.32 -1.93 -44.68
C ALA A 79 26.23 -2.89 -43.48
N LEU A 80 25.04 -2.95 -42.88
CA LEU A 80 24.61 -3.79 -41.74
C LEU A 80 24.71 -3.15 -40.35
N LEU A 81 23.86 -2.14 -40.13
CA LEU A 81 23.12 -2.03 -38.87
C LEU A 81 21.62 -2.01 -39.20
N ALA A 82 21.16 -3.08 -39.84
CA ALA A 82 19.77 -3.50 -39.73
C ALA A 82 19.61 -4.11 -38.33
N CYS A 83 19.54 -3.26 -37.31
CA CYS A 83 18.95 -3.66 -36.05
C CYS A 83 17.51 -3.98 -36.36
N SER A 84 17.19 -5.26 -36.39
CA SER A 84 15.85 -5.76 -36.18
C SER A 84 15.28 -5.03 -34.97
N THR A 85 14.49 -4.00 -35.20
CA THR A 85 13.48 -3.59 -34.24
C THR A 85 12.50 -4.76 -34.24
N ALA A 86 12.83 -5.80 -33.47
CA ALA A 86 11.78 -6.62 -32.90
C ALA A 86 10.77 -5.62 -32.33
N PRO A 87 9.47 -5.75 -32.64
CA PRO A 87 8.51 -5.14 -31.76
C PRO A 87 8.84 -5.75 -30.40
N HIS A 88 9.48 -4.97 -29.53
CA HIS A 88 9.30 -5.18 -28.13
C HIS A 88 7.79 -5.32 -28.01
N ALA A 89 7.33 -6.48 -27.57
CA ALA A 89 6.09 -6.56 -26.87
C ALA A 89 6.25 -5.57 -25.71
N THR A 90 6.04 -4.28 -26.00
CA THR A 90 5.55 -3.32 -25.05
C THR A 90 4.35 -4.03 -24.49
N THR A 91 4.54 -4.56 -23.29
CA THR A 91 3.70 -4.40 -22.12
C THR A 91 2.56 -3.40 -22.32
N ASP A 92 1.70 -3.64 -23.31
CA ASP A 92 0.41 -2.97 -23.52
C ASP A 92 -0.66 -3.64 -22.65
N ALA A 93 -0.25 -4.62 -21.84
CA ALA A 93 -0.96 -5.14 -20.68
C ALA A 93 -0.72 -4.30 -19.40
N MET A 94 -0.18 -3.10 -19.52
CA MET A 94 0.00 -2.16 -18.39
C MET A 94 -0.27 -0.71 -18.82
N ARG A 95 -1.25 -0.48 -19.70
CA ARG A 95 -1.89 0.83 -19.70
C ARG A 95 -2.78 0.85 -18.46
N PRO A 96 -2.51 1.70 -17.45
CA PRO A 96 -3.37 1.75 -16.27
C PRO A 96 -4.78 2.09 -16.76
N GLY A 97 -5.67 1.10 -16.69
CA GLY A 97 -7.08 1.37 -16.75
C GLY A 97 -7.35 2.31 -15.58
N LYS A 98 -7.88 3.50 -15.87
CA LYS A 98 -8.18 4.48 -14.82
C LYS A 98 -9.07 3.79 -13.79
N LEU A 99 -8.54 3.56 -12.58
CA LEU A 99 -9.27 2.96 -11.48
C LEU A 99 -10.60 3.67 -11.32
N ARG A 100 -11.68 2.91 -11.23
CA ARG A 100 -13.03 3.43 -11.05
C ARG A 100 -13.75 2.66 -9.96
N ILE A 101 -14.18 3.37 -8.93
CA ILE A 101 -15.11 2.83 -7.93
C ILE A 101 -16.48 2.68 -8.59
N THR A 102 -17.11 1.52 -8.42
CA THR A 102 -18.43 1.22 -8.99
C THR A 102 -19.49 0.97 -7.93
N GLU A 103 -19.07 0.69 -6.70
CA GLU A 103 -19.94 0.52 -5.55
C GLU A 103 -19.16 0.85 -4.29
N ILE A 104 -19.82 1.49 -3.32
CA ILE A 104 -19.29 1.70 -1.98
C ILE A 104 -20.39 1.49 -0.95
N GLN A 105 -20.08 0.70 0.08
CA GLN A 105 -21.00 0.37 1.16
C GLN A 105 -20.73 1.30 2.37
N PRO A 106 -21.70 1.46 3.28
CA PRO A 106 -21.44 2.12 4.56
C PRO A 106 -20.34 1.40 5.34
N ALA A 107 -19.66 2.13 6.23
CA ALA A 107 -18.71 1.55 7.15
C ALA A 107 -19.37 0.51 8.05
N GLN A 108 -18.69 -0.61 8.27
CA GLN A 108 -19.14 -1.71 9.11
C GLN A 108 -18.12 -1.96 10.21
N MET A 109 -18.63 -1.96 11.44
CA MET A 109 -17.88 -2.38 12.61
C MET A 109 -17.79 -3.91 12.61
N GLN A 110 -16.59 -4.43 12.83
CA GLN A 110 -16.30 -5.85 12.98
C GLN A 110 -16.19 -6.18 14.48
N ASP A 111 -16.35 -7.45 14.82
CA ASP A 111 -16.16 -7.90 16.19
C ASP A 111 -14.70 -7.67 16.62
N SER A 112 -14.52 -7.19 17.84
CA SER A 112 -13.21 -6.91 18.44
C SER A 112 -13.17 -7.26 19.91
N ASN A 113 -11.97 -7.55 20.40
CA ASN A 113 -11.71 -7.83 21.82
C ASN A 113 -11.38 -6.57 22.63
N ASP A 114 -11.56 -5.38 22.05
CA ASP A 114 -11.26 -4.10 22.69
C ASP A 114 -12.08 -3.90 23.96
N SER A 115 -11.57 -3.12 24.91
CA SER A 115 -12.30 -2.81 26.14
C SER A 115 -13.62 -2.10 25.84
N ALA A 116 -14.64 -2.27 26.70
CA ALA A 116 -15.98 -1.71 26.43
C ALA A 116 -15.99 -0.19 26.16
N PRO A 117 -15.26 0.67 26.91
CA PRO A 117 -15.23 2.11 26.63
C PRO A 117 -14.57 2.46 25.29
N GLU A 118 -13.44 1.82 24.97
CA GLU A 118 -12.73 2.05 23.71
C GLU A 118 -13.57 1.57 22.52
N ARG A 119 -14.21 0.41 22.66
CA ARG A 119 -15.09 -0.18 21.65
C ARG A 119 -16.28 0.71 21.34
N GLU A 120 -16.92 1.32 22.34
CA GLU A 120 -18.04 2.24 22.13
C GLU A 120 -17.60 3.50 21.38
N SER A 121 -16.47 4.10 21.78
CA SER A 121 -15.89 5.26 21.10
C SER A 121 -15.57 4.96 19.63
N LEU A 122 -14.91 3.82 19.37
CA LEU A 122 -14.58 3.38 18.03
C LEU A 122 -15.83 3.04 17.20
N THR A 123 -16.85 2.43 17.81
CA THR A 123 -18.13 2.14 17.15
C THR A 123 -18.82 3.42 16.69
N GLN A 124 -18.80 4.48 17.52
CA GLN A 124 -19.36 5.77 17.14
C GLN A 124 -18.58 6.42 16.00
N ALA A 125 -17.25 6.41 16.08
CA ALA A 125 -16.39 6.91 15.01
C ALA A 125 -16.61 6.14 13.69
N CYS A 126 -16.71 4.81 13.75
CA CYS A 126 -16.96 3.96 12.60
C CYS A 126 -18.30 4.27 11.93
N LYS A 127 -19.38 4.44 12.71
CA LYS A 127 -20.71 4.82 12.20
C LYS A 127 -20.71 6.19 11.52
N ALA A 128 -19.88 7.11 11.99
CA ALA A 128 -19.76 8.46 11.43
C ALA A 128 -18.81 8.50 10.21
N TRP A 129 -17.90 7.54 10.08
CA TRP A 129 -16.93 7.47 9.00
C TRP A 129 -17.59 7.08 7.68
N ARG A 130 -17.44 7.95 6.67
CA ARG A 130 -18.04 7.78 5.35
C ARG A 130 -17.03 8.20 4.30
N LEU A 131 -16.91 7.40 3.26
CA LEU A 131 -16.16 7.74 2.05
C LEU A 131 -17.14 7.82 0.88
N SER A 132 -16.96 8.81 0.03
CA SER A 132 -17.57 8.81 -1.29
C SER A 132 -16.77 7.92 -2.25
N GLU A 133 -17.33 7.63 -3.42
CA GLU A 133 -16.59 6.96 -4.51
C GLU A 133 -15.33 7.75 -4.91
N ALA A 134 -15.40 9.09 -4.87
CA ALA A 134 -14.25 9.95 -5.18
C ALA A 134 -13.17 9.86 -4.10
N ASP A 135 -13.56 9.77 -2.82
CA ASP A 135 -12.61 9.60 -1.71
C ASP A 135 -11.93 8.23 -1.81
N ALA A 136 -12.67 7.15 -2.03
CA ALA A 136 -12.08 5.83 -2.21
C ALA A 136 -11.14 5.78 -3.43
N ALA A 137 -11.51 6.40 -4.56
CA ALA A 137 -10.61 6.51 -5.71
C ALA A 137 -9.34 7.31 -5.38
N ARG A 138 -9.47 8.41 -4.63
CA ARG A 138 -8.34 9.22 -4.17
C ARG A 138 -7.44 8.47 -3.19
N PHE A 139 -8.01 7.66 -2.30
CA PHE A 139 -7.26 6.77 -1.42
C PHE A 139 -6.35 5.84 -2.24
N PHE A 140 -6.91 5.11 -3.22
CA PHE A 140 -6.11 4.21 -4.05
C PHE A 140 -5.11 4.92 -4.97
N ALA A 141 -5.36 6.17 -5.35
CA ALA A 141 -4.41 6.98 -6.10
C ALA A 141 -3.21 7.44 -5.26
N LEU A 142 -3.34 7.49 -3.93
CA LEU A 142 -2.30 7.89 -2.98
C LEU A 142 -1.65 6.70 -2.27
N ALA A 143 -2.35 5.57 -2.21
CA ALA A 143 -1.87 4.36 -1.56
C ALA A 143 -0.79 3.66 -2.37
N GLN A 144 0.12 3.00 -1.65
CA GLN A 144 1.12 2.13 -2.22
C GLN A 144 0.69 0.67 -2.09
N GLU A 145 0.98 -0.14 -3.09
CA GLU A 145 0.78 -1.59 -3.03
C GLU A 145 1.91 -2.27 -2.23
N TYR A 146 1.54 -3.25 -1.41
CA TYR A 146 2.45 -4.06 -0.60
C TYR A 146 2.27 -5.55 -0.92
N PRO A 147 3.00 -6.12 -1.90
CA PRO A 147 2.87 -7.51 -2.31
C PRO A 147 3.22 -8.50 -1.17
N ASP A 148 4.24 -8.18 -0.39
CA ASP A 148 4.79 -9.09 0.65
C ASP A 148 4.07 -8.98 2.00
N GLY A 149 3.33 -7.92 2.23
CA GLY A 149 2.60 -7.68 3.49
C GLY A 149 2.71 -6.23 3.92
N LEU A 150 1.81 -5.82 4.81
CA LEU A 150 1.87 -4.49 5.42
C LEU A 150 2.88 -4.42 6.58
N GLY A 151 3.29 -5.57 7.12
CA GLY A 151 4.18 -5.65 8.29
C GLY A 151 3.63 -4.87 9.48
N ASP A 152 4.53 -4.29 10.28
CA ASP A 152 4.19 -3.44 11.43
C ASP A 152 3.98 -1.97 11.03
N ALA A 153 4.02 -1.64 9.74
CA ALA A 153 3.94 -0.26 9.26
C ALA A 153 2.53 0.36 9.40
N TYR A 154 1.51 -0.47 9.63
CA TYR A 154 0.13 -0.03 9.72
C TYR A 154 -0.60 -0.71 10.88
N TYR A 155 -1.46 0.06 11.53
CA TYR A 155 -2.42 -0.47 12.48
C TYR A 155 -3.56 -1.22 11.78
N TRP A 156 -4.38 -1.88 12.58
CA TRP A 156 -5.65 -2.44 12.15
C TRP A 156 -6.76 -1.95 13.08
N LEU A 157 -7.87 -1.51 12.50
CA LEU A 157 -9.08 -1.19 13.24
C LEU A 157 -10.21 -2.14 12.85
N PRO A 158 -11.08 -2.56 13.79
CA PRO A 158 -12.30 -3.33 13.50
C PRO A 158 -13.40 -2.48 12.82
N CYS A 159 -13.04 -1.64 11.86
CA CYS A 159 -13.96 -0.81 11.09
C CYS A 159 -13.49 -0.76 9.64
N SER A 160 -14.36 -1.14 8.71
CA SER A 160 -14.01 -1.11 7.29
C SER A 160 -15.17 -0.67 6.38
N ILE A 161 -14.80 -0.15 5.22
CA ILE A 161 -15.70 0.18 4.12
C ILE A 161 -15.41 -0.78 2.97
N LYS A 162 -16.44 -1.47 2.51
CA LYS A 162 -16.35 -2.43 1.39
C LYS A 162 -16.99 -1.87 0.14
N GLY A 163 -16.62 -2.43 -1.01
CA GLY A 163 -17.23 -2.07 -2.27
C GLY A 163 -16.63 -2.81 -3.44
N ARG A 164 -16.87 -2.27 -4.65
CA ARG A 164 -16.33 -2.81 -5.90
C ARG A 164 -15.68 -1.73 -6.71
N LEU A 165 -14.61 -2.09 -7.41
CA LEU A 165 -13.90 -1.22 -8.34
C LEU A 165 -13.51 -1.96 -9.61
N ILE A 166 -13.23 -1.21 -10.66
CA ILE A 166 -12.64 -1.70 -11.89
C ILE A 166 -11.23 -1.12 -12.02
N ALA A 167 -10.24 -2.00 -12.20
CA ALA A 167 -8.84 -1.65 -12.46
C ALA A 167 -8.22 -2.75 -13.33
N ASP A 168 -7.37 -2.36 -14.28
CA ASP A 168 -6.68 -3.29 -15.19
C ASP A 168 -7.63 -4.24 -15.95
N GLY A 169 -8.82 -3.73 -16.31
CA GLY A 169 -9.86 -4.50 -17.01
C GLY A 169 -10.58 -5.54 -16.14
N ARG A 170 -10.27 -5.63 -14.84
CA ARG A 170 -10.85 -6.58 -13.88
C ARG A 170 -11.77 -5.86 -12.89
N THR A 171 -12.78 -6.58 -12.42
CA THR A 171 -13.61 -6.13 -11.30
C THR A 171 -13.04 -6.72 -10.02
N TRP A 172 -12.84 -5.88 -9.02
CA TRP A 172 -12.30 -6.27 -7.72
C TRP A 172 -13.33 -5.93 -6.64
N GLU A 173 -13.46 -6.82 -5.67
CA GLU A 173 -13.97 -6.44 -4.36
C GLU A 173 -12.87 -5.73 -3.60
N PHE A 174 -13.18 -4.61 -2.95
CA PHE A 174 -12.23 -3.92 -2.09
C PHE A 174 -12.74 -3.82 -0.66
N GLU A 175 -11.80 -3.75 0.27
CA GLU A 175 -12.04 -3.38 1.66
C GLU A 175 -11.00 -2.34 2.09
N ILE A 176 -11.45 -1.13 2.45
CA ILE A 176 -10.63 -0.09 3.07
C ILE A 176 -10.83 -0.18 4.58
N ASN A 177 -9.76 -0.44 5.31
CA ASN A 177 -9.74 -0.41 6.76
C ASN A 177 -9.59 1.04 7.26
N ALA A 178 -10.23 1.36 8.39
CA ALA A 178 -10.16 2.68 8.99
C ALA A 178 -8.73 3.10 9.41
N ALA A 179 -7.77 2.16 9.47
CA ALA A 179 -6.35 2.39 9.73
C ALA A 179 -5.49 2.61 8.46
N ALA A 180 -6.06 3.25 7.44
CA ALA A 180 -5.37 3.65 6.20
C ALA A 180 -4.75 2.49 5.39
N THR A 181 -5.32 1.28 5.49
CA THR A 181 -4.94 0.12 4.68
C THR A 181 -6.12 -0.35 3.85
N ALA A 182 -5.86 -1.10 2.78
CA ALA A 182 -6.93 -1.71 2.01
C ALA A 182 -6.50 -3.01 1.35
N THR A 183 -7.49 -3.78 0.89
CA THR A 183 -7.27 -5.00 0.11
C THR A 183 -8.15 -5.01 -1.12
N TRP A 184 -7.67 -5.64 -2.20
CA TRP A 184 -8.48 -6.00 -3.36
C TRP A 184 -8.53 -7.52 -3.49
N ARG A 185 -9.70 -8.06 -3.85
CA ARG A 185 -9.94 -9.50 -4.06
C ARG A 185 -10.69 -9.75 -5.36
N ASP A 186 -10.24 -10.73 -6.11
CA ASP A 186 -10.94 -11.28 -7.29
C ASP A 186 -10.59 -12.78 -7.39
N GLY A 187 -11.49 -13.64 -6.90
CA GLY A 187 -11.22 -15.07 -6.72
C GLY A 187 -10.01 -15.31 -5.80
N ASP A 188 -9.01 -16.01 -6.33
CA ASP A 188 -7.74 -16.28 -5.62
C ASP A 188 -6.74 -15.11 -5.70
N SER A 189 -7.03 -14.07 -6.49
CA SER A 189 -6.16 -12.90 -6.58
C SER A 189 -6.37 -11.99 -5.37
N PHE A 190 -5.27 -11.58 -4.73
CA PHE A 190 -5.28 -10.73 -3.55
C PHE A 190 -4.19 -9.66 -3.64
N ARG A 191 -4.55 -8.39 -3.39
CA ARG A 191 -3.60 -7.26 -3.35
C ARG A 191 -3.81 -6.47 -2.06
N ARG A 192 -2.72 -5.95 -1.48
CA ARG A 192 -2.76 -5.11 -0.27
C ARG A 192 -2.25 -3.72 -0.55
N TRP A 193 -2.85 -2.75 0.11
CA TRP A 193 -2.55 -1.33 -0.06
C TRP A 193 -2.37 -0.68 1.30
N GLY A 194 -1.48 0.29 1.38
CA GLY A 194 -1.30 1.15 2.56
C GLY A 194 -1.11 2.59 2.13
N CYS A 195 -1.71 3.54 2.85
CA CYS A 195 -1.49 4.96 2.60
C CYS A 195 -0.96 5.70 3.84
N SER A 196 0.33 6.04 3.82
CA SER A 196 0.98 6.85 4.85
C SER A 196 1.07 8.34 4.49
N ALA A 197 0.71 8.72 3.25
CA ALA A 197 0.75 10.12 2.82
C ALA A 197 -0.21 10.97 3.67
N ALA A 198 0.22 12.18 4.06
CA ALA A 198 -0.62 13.12 4.83
C ALA A 198 -1.97 13.41 4.16
N ALA A 199 -2.01 13.36 2.82
CA ALA A 199 -3.22 13.55 2.03
C ALA A 199 -4.28 12.44 2.22
N CYS A 200 -3.93 11.31 2.87
CA CYS A 200 -4.86 10.24 3.22
C CYS A 200 -5.55 10.42 4.58
N ALA A 201 -5.09 11.36 5.41
CA ALA A 201 -5.70 11.60 6.72
C ALA A 201 -7.22 11.86 6.70
N PRO A 202 -7.80 12.57 5.71
CA PRO A 202 -9.26 12.75 5.65
C PRO A 202 -10.04 11.47 5.34
N MET A 203 -9.37 10.41 4.88
CA MET A 203 -9.98 9.16 4.42
C MET A 203 -9.76 8.01 5.40
N ALA A 204 -9.11 8.24 6.53
CA ALA A 204 -8.84 7.25 7.57
C ALA A 204 -9.24 7.80 8.95
N LEU A 205 -9.56 6.91 9.89
CA LEU A 205 -9.74 7.29 11.29
C LEU A 205 -8.42 7.27 12.06
N LEU A 206 -7.47 6.45 11.62
CA LEU A 206 -6.15 6.34 12.20
C LEU A 206 -5.09 6.27 11.09
N MET A 207 -4.17 7.23 11.10
CA MET A 207 -2.99 7.19 10.24
C MET A 207 -1.87 6.38 10.91
N PRO A 208 -0.98 5.73 10.13
CA PRO A 208 0.23 5.14 10.69
C PRO A 208 1.11 6.22 11.36
N ASP A 209 1.90 5.82 12.34
CA ASP A 209 2.80 6.69 13.10
C ASP A 209 4.09 7.07 12.35
N GLY A 210 4.28 6.55 11.14
CA GLY A 210 5.46 6.81 10.31
C GLY A 210 6.61 5.85 10.55
N ASN A 211 6.43 4.78 11.33
CA ASN A 211 7.43 3.71 11.51
C ASN A 211 7.46 2.69 10.36
N GLY A 212 7.08 3.11 9.14
CA GLY A 212 7.21 2.27 7.95
C GLY A 212 8.69 1.99 7.62
N PRO A 213 9.00 0.87 6.93
CA PRO A 213 10.35 0.56 6.47
C PRO A 213 10.93 1.61 5.51
#